data_AF-A0A817K9W4-F1
#
_entry.id   AF-A0A817K9W4-F1
#
_cell.length_a   1.000
_cell.length_b   1.000
_cell.length_c   1.000
_cell.angle_alpha   90.00
_cell.angle_beta   90.00
_cell.angle_gamma   90.00
#
_symmetry.space_group_name_H-M   'P 1'
#
loop_
_entity.id
_entity.type
_entity.pdbx_description
1 polymer ?
#
loop_
_entity_poly.entity_id
_entity_poly.type
_entity_poly.pdbx_seq_one_letter_code
_entity_poly.pdbx_strand_id
1 'polypeptide(L)'
;MYSFHAFMACGHRVVCVDDFNRYLSVRIHDGDILPWIPCPAETCFVPCHVDNIIQDGNLTYSDLLSFLTTFMLKKLSRNENFIVCVKCEKGGFLQFHQIPHLAHSITLHKPFSFKVK
;
A
#
# COMPACT_ATOMS: atom_id res chain seq x y z
N MET A 1 22.18 -12.10 -21.12
CA MET A 1 21.99 -13.16 -20.12
C MET A 1 20.76 -12.78 -19.31
N TYR A 2 19.66 -13.51 -19.43
CA TYR A 2 18.45 -13.24 -18.64
C TYR A 2 18.63 -13.87 -17.26
N SER A 3 18.67 -13.06 -16.21
CA SER A 3 18.59 -13.55 -14.83
C SER A 3 17.14 -13.86 -14.52
N PHE A 4 16.85 -15.11 -14.16
CA PHE A 4 15.54 -15.53 -13.68
C PHE A 4 15.58 -15.56 -12.16
N HIS A 5 14.76 -14.73 -11.52
CA HIS A 5 14.63 -14.72 -10.08
C HIS A 5 13.46 -15.63 -9.68
N ALA A 6 13.68 -16.49 -8.69
CA ALA A 6 12.61 -17.28 -8.08
C ALA A 6 11.98 -16.45 -6.96
N PHE A 7 10.65 -16.45 -6.86
CA PHE A 7 10.00 -15.88 -5.68
C PHE A 7 10.29 -16.77 -4.48
N MET A 8 11.10 -16.23 -3.55
CA MET A 8 11.50 -16.92 -2.31
C MET A 8 10.29 -17.44 -1.51
N ALA A 9 9.14 -16.78 -1.62
CA ALA A 9 7.94 -17.12 -0.85
C ALA A 9 7.10 -18.27 -1.43
N CYS A 10 7.15 -18.54 -2.74
CA CYS A 10 6.28 -19.55 -3.37
C CYS A 10 6.96 -20.48 -4.39
N GLY A 11 8.23 -20.27 -4.70
CA GLY A 11 8.98 -21.08 -5.65
C GLY A 11 8.61 -20.88 -7.12
N HIS A 12 7.57 -20.09 -7.43
CA HIS A 12 7.27 -19.69 -8.81
C HIS A 12 8.39 -18.82 -9.36
N ARG A 13 8.85 -19.13 -10.57
CA ARG A 13 9.82 -18.30 -11.27
C ARG A 13 9.12 -17.09 -11.84
N VAL A 14 9.71 -15.92 -11.63
CA VAL A 14 9.27 -14.75 -12.36
C VAL A 14 9.66 -14.97 -13.83
N VAL A 15 8.75 -14.57 -14.72
CA VAL A 15 9.08 -14.21 -16.10
C VAL A 15 10.23 -13.17 -16.06
N CYS A 16 10.90 -12.90 -17.18
CA CYS A 16 12.10 -12.04 -17.19
C CYS A 16 11.93 -10.73 -16.40
N VAL A 17 13.04 -10.11 -15.96
CA VAL A 17 13.03 -8.86 -15.17
C VAL A 17 12.10 -7.80 -15.78
N ASP A 18 12.06 -7.69 -17.10
CA ASP A 18 11.18 -6.73 -17.81
C ASP A 18 9.69 -7.02 -17.60
N ASP A 19 9.28 -8.29 -17.63
CA ASP A 19 7.90 -8.68 -17.36
C ASP A 19 7.52 -8.48 -15.90
N PHE A 20 8.47 -8.69 -14.98
CA PHE A 20 8.25 -8.39 -13.58
C PHE A 20 8.06 -6.89 -13.34
N ASN A 21 8.89 -6.06 -13.98
CA ASN A 21 8.78 -4.61 -13.90
C ASN A 21 7.45 -4.11 -14.44
N ARG A 22 7.02 -4.64 -15.59
CA ARG A 22 5.72 -4.34 -16.18
C ARG A 22 4.58 -4.75 -15.24
N TYR A 23 4.67 -5.93 -14.65
CA TYR A 23 3.70 -6.41 -13.67
C TYR A 23 3.60 -5.47 -12.45
N LEU A 24 4.73 -5.08 -11.87
CA LEU A 24 4.75 -4.15 -10.73
C LEU A 24 4.20 -2.78 -11.11
N SER A 25 4.60 -2.23 -12.26
CA SER A 25 4.15 -0.91 -12.74
C SER A 25 2.63 -0.88 -12.88
N VAL A 26 2.01 -1.86 -13.55
CA VAL A 26 0.55 -1.95 -13.69
C VAL A 26 -0.13 -1.99 -12.31
N ARG A 27 0.31 -2.88 -11.42
CA ARG A 27 -0.28 -3.01 -10.07
C ARG A 27 -0.15 -1.74 -9.23
N ILE A 28 0.97 -1.03 -9.33
CA ILE A 28 1.22 0.20 -8.58
C ILE A 28 0.37 1.35 -9.13
N HIS A 29 0.31 1.53 -10.45
CA HIS A 29 -0.46 2.61 -11.08
C HIS A 29 -1.97 2.41 -10.94
N ASP A 30 -2.45 1.17 -11.02
CA ASP A 30 -3.87 0.86 -10.84
C ASP A 30 -4.30 0.92 -9.36
N GLY A 31 -3.35 1.14 -8.44
CA GLY A 31 -3.63 1.12 -7.00
C GLY A 31 -4.00 -0.27 -6.49
N ASP A 32 -3.75 -1.32 -7.27
CA ASP A 32 -4.14 -2.72 -7.04
C ASP A 32 -3.16 -3.48 -6.11
N ILE A 33 -2.68 -2.76 -5.10
CA ILE A 33 -1.80 -3.28 -4.06
C ILE A 33 -2.68 -3.75 -2.90
N LEU A 34 -3.10 -5.02 -2.80
CA LEU A 34 -3.98 -5.48 -1.71
C LEU A 34 -3.24 -6.33 -0.68
N PRO A 35 -3.15 -5.92 0.60
CA PRO A 35 -2.11 -5.00 1.09
C PRO A 35 -0.68 -5.49 0.78
N TRP A 36 -0.51 -6.57 0.04
CA TRP A 36 0.71 -7.05 -0.62
C TRP A 36 0.46 -7.13 -2.14
N ILE A 37 1.54 -7.18 -2.92
CA ILE A 37 1.45 -7.54 -4.34
C ILE A 37 1.51 -9.07 -4.41
N PRO A 38 0.54 -9.78 -5.03
CA PRO A 38 0.60 -11.23 -5.14
C PRO A 38 1.63 -11.66 -6.18
N CYS A 39 2.04 -12.93 -6.12
CA CYS A 39 2.81 -13.56 -7.18
C CYS A 39 2.13 -13.35 -8.55
N PRO A 40 2.89 -13.09 -9.64
CA PRO A 40 2.33 -12.93 -10.99
C PRO A 40 1.66 -14.20 -11.54
N ALA A 41 1.94 -15.37 -10.98
CA ALA A 41 1.31 -16.62 -11.41
C ALA A 41 -0.20 -16.60 -11.11
N GLU A 42 -1.03 -16.89 -12.11
CA GLU A 42 -2.48 -16.67 -12.08
C GLU A 42 -3.19 -17.35 -10.89
N THR A 43 -2.68 -18.50 -10.44
CA THR A 43 -3.27 -19.30 -9.36
C THR A 43 -2.52 -19.16 -8.04
N CYS A 44 -1.57 -18.23 -7.93
CA CYS A 44 -0.76 -18.04 -6.74
C CYS A 44 -1.08 -16.74 -6.02
N PHE A 45 -1.67 -16.85 -4.84
CA PHE A 45 -2.01 -15.70 -3.99
C PHE A 45 -0.93 -15.37 -2.94
N VAL A 46 0.23 -16.03 -3.01
CA VAL A 46 1.32 -15.80 -2.07
C VAL A 46 1.87 -14.38 -2.29
N PRO A 47 2.06 -13.58 -1.22
CA PRO A 47 2.68 -12.27 -1.31
C PRO A 47 4.08 -12.32 -1.94
N CYS A 48 4.37 -11.39 -2.85
CA CYS A 48 5.74 -11.08 -3.25
C CYS A 48 6.52 -10.60 -2.03
N HIS A 49 7.75 -11.13 -1.87
CA HIS A 49 8.63 -10.63 -0.81
C HIS A 49 9.02 -9.17 -1.13
N VAL A 50 9.19 -8.36 -0.08
CA VAL A 50 9.57 -6.95 -0.24
C VAL A 50 10.90 -6.81 -0.98
N ASP A 51 11.85 -7.72 -0.73
CA ASP A 51 13.13 -7.73 -1.44
C ASP A 51 12.97 -7.95 -2.95
N ASN A 52 12.01 -8.79 -3.38
CA ASN A 52 11.76 -8.93 -4.82
C ASN A 52 11.26 -7.61 -5.41
N ILE A 53 10.37 -6.90 -4.71
CA ILE A 53 9.82 -5.62 -5.19
C ILE A 53 10.91 -4.52 -5.24
N ILE A 54 11.77 -4.44 -4.23
CA ILE A 54 12.77 -3.37 -4.10
C ILE A 54 14.05 -3.66 -4.89
N GLN A 55 14.53 -4.91 -4.89
CA GLN A 55 15.83 -5.27 -5.48
C GLN A 55 15.68 -5.77 -6.92
N ASP A 56 14.67 -6.59 -7.19
CA ASP A 56 14.44 -7.15 -8.53
C ASP A 56 13.53 -6.26 -9.38
N GLY A 57 12.72 -5.41 -8.73
CA GLY A 57 11.91 -4.39 -9.39
C GLY A 57 12.74 -3.17 -9.75
N ASN A 58 12.87 -2.88 -11.04
CA ASN A 58 13.47 -1.65 -11.56
C ASN A 58 12.48 -0.47 -11.47
N LEU A 59 11.95 -0.25 -10.26
CA LEU A 59 10.96 0.78 -9.99
C LEU A 59 11.61 2.16 -9.93
N THR A 60 10.95 3.16 -10.52
CA THR A 60 11.39 4.55 -10.35
C THR A 60 11.14 4.99 -8.91
N TYR A 61 11.79 6.08 -8.49
CA TYR A 61 11.52 6.68 -7.17
C TYR A 61 10.04 7.05 -6.98
N SER A 62 9.39 7.52 -8.05
CA SER A 62 7.96 7.83 -8.06
C SER A 62 7.08 6.60 -7.82
N ASP A 63 7.43 5.47 -8.45
CA ASP A 63 6.69 4.22 -8.30
C ASP A 63 6.88 3.64 -6.89
N LEU A 64 8.09 3.71 -6.35
CA LEU A 64 8.38 3.31 -4.97
C LEU A 64 7.58 4.14 -3.96
N LEU A 65 7.52 5.47 -4.13
CA LEU A 65 6.71 6.34 -3.27
C LEU A 65 5.22 6.01 -3.38
N SER A 66 4.73 5.76 -4.60
CA SER A 66 3.32 5.39 -4.84
C SER A 66 2.97 4.05 -4.21
N PHE A 67 3.87 3.06 -4.35
CA PHE A 67 3.77 1.76 -3.72
C PHE A 67 3.73 1.88 -2.20
N LEU A 68 4.71 2.55 -1.59
CA LEU A 68 4.80 2.71 -0.14
C LEU A 68 3.60 3.46 0.45
N THR A 69 3.18 4.54 -0.21
CA THR A 69 2.03 5.35 0.23
C THR A 69 0.75 4.53 0.19
N THR A 70 0.50 3.84 -0.92
CA THR A 70 -0.70 2.99 -1.07
C THR A 70 -0.68 1.82 -0.09
N PHE A 71 0.47 1.15 0.06
CA PHE A 71 0.67 0.06 1.01
C PHE A 71 0.35 0.52 2.43
N MET A 72 0.91 1.66 2.86
CA MET A 72 0.69 2.20 4.20
C MET A 72 -0.76 2.62 4.39
N LEU A 73 -1.36 3.35 3.45
CA LEU A 73 -2.77 3.74 3.52
C LEU A 73 -3.69 2.53 3.66
N LYS A 74 -3.49 1.48 2.85
CA LYS A 74 -4.31 0.26 2.92
C LYS A 74 -4.07 -0.53 4.20
N LYS A 75 -2.83 -0.65 4.66
CA LYS A 75 -2.49 -1.31 5.93
C LYS A 75 -3.10 -0.57 7.12
N LEU A 76 -2.96 0.76 7.15
CA LEU A 76 -3.48 1.61 8.22
C LEU A 76 -5.00 1.70 8.20
N SER A 77 -5.65 1.70 7.03
CA SER A 77 -7.12 1.71 6.91
C SER A 77 -7.82 0.52 7.56
N ARG A 78 -7.08 -0.53 7.92
CA ARG A 78 -7.60 -1.69 8.67
C ARG A 78 -7.63 -1.44 10.18
N ASN A 79 -7.00 -0.38 10.67
CA ASN A 79 -7.10 0.07 12.05
C ASN A 79 -8.33 0.95 12.21
N GLU A 80 -9.17 0.66 13.21
CA GLU A 80 -10.42 1.38 13.48
C GLU A 80 -10.20 2.87 13.83
N ASN A 81 -9.01 3.21 14.34
CA ASN A 81 -8.65 4.58 14.69
C ASN A 81 -8.08 5.38 13.50
N PHE A 82 -7.87 4.73 12.35
CA PHE A 82 -7.36 5.38 11.16
C PHE A 82 -8.53 5.83 10.28
N ILE A 83 -8.62 7.15 10.09
CA ILE A 83 -9.65 7.78 9.27
C ILE A 83 -9.05 8.26 7.96
N VAL A 84 -9.83 8.14 6.88
CA VAL A 84 -9.45 8.64 5.54
C VAL A 84 -10.44 9.72 5.13
N CYS A 85 -9.92 10.85 4.65
CA CYS A 85 -10.72 11.92 4.08
C CYS A 85 -11.30 11.47 2.73
N VAL A 86 -12.63 11.51 2.57
CA VAL A 86 -13.28 11.12 1.31
C VAL A 86 -13.03 12.08 0.15
N LYS A 87 -12.61 13.33 0.43
CA LYS A 87 -12.38 14.34 -0.61
C LYS A 87 -10.97 14.32 -1.20
N CYS A 88 -9.97 14.00 -0.39
CA CYS A 88 -8.56 14.07 -0.81
C CYS A 88 -7.78 12.78 -0.57
N GLU A 89 -8.43 11.73 -0.08
CA GLU A 89 -7.89 10.38 0.15
C GLU A 89 -6.69 10.33 1.12
N LYS A 90 -6.42 11.43 1.84
CA LYS A 90 -5.41 11.49 2.88
C LYS A 90 -5.94 10.84 4.15
N GLY A 91 -5.09 10.02 4.78
CA GLY A 91 -5.41 9.33 6.02
C GLY A 91 -4.64 9.85 7.23
N GLY A 92 -5.18 9.65 8.43
CA GLY A 92 -4.57 10.01 9.70
C GLY A 92 -5.27 9.34 10.88
N PHE A 93 -4.68 9.46 12.06
CA PHE A 93 -5.30 8.97 13.30
C PHE A 93 -6.13 10.05 13.96
N LEU A 94 -7.26 9.67 14.55
CA LEU A 94 -8.02 10.54 15.44
C LEU A 94 -7.20 10.79 16.71
N GLN A 95 -6.91 12.07 17.00
CA GLN A 95 -6.29 12.47 18.26
C GLN A 95 -7.33 13.20 19.11
N PHE A 96 -7.81 12.53 20.16
CA PHE A 96 -8.65 13.18 21.17
C PHE A 96 -7.77 14.06 22.06
N HIS A 97 -7.98 15.37 22.03
CA HIS A 97 -7.42 16.25 23.04
C HIS A 97 -8.32 16.19 24.27
N GLN A 98 -7.79 15.78 25.41
CA GLN A 98 -8.49 15.91 26.68
C GLN A 98 -8.58 17.40 27.02
N ILE A 99 -9.74 18.02 26.83
CA ILE A 99 -10.00 19.35 27.37
C ILE A 99 -10.47 19.16 28.82
N PRO A 100 -9.74 19.66 29.84
CA PRO A 100 -10.01 19.34 31.25
C PRO A 100 -11.40 19.74 31.78
N HIS A 101 -12.18 20.53 31.02
CA HIS A 101 -13.47 21.08 31.48
C HIS A 101 -14.60 21.03 30.45
N LEU A 102 -14.43 20.32 29.33
CA LEU A 102 -15.47 20.15 28.32
C LEU A 102 -15.59 18.67 27.99
N ALA A 103 -16.80 18.13 28.10
CA ALA A 103 -17.13 16.80 27.60
C ALA A 103 -16.61 16.66 26.16
N HIS A 104 -15.65 15.75 25.98
CA HIS A 104 -15.02 15.31 24.72
C HIS A 104 -15.33 16.17 23.48
N SER A 105 -14.66 17.32 23.33
CA SER A 105 -14.75 18.09 22.09
C SER A 105 -13.68 17.62 21.10
N ILE A 106 -14.11 17.16 19.92
CA ILE A 106 -13.22 16.84 18.80
C ILE A 106 -12.93 18.13 18.05
N THR A 107 -11.73 18.69 18.23
CA THR A 107 -11.30 19.87 17.45
C THR A 107 -10.79 19.41 16.08
N LEU A 108 -11.64 19.46 15.06
CA LEU A 108 -11.24 19.31 13.66
C LEU A 108 -10.98 20.71 13.06
N HIS A 109 -9.73 21.00 12.70
CA HIS A 109 -9.32 22.32 12.19
C HIS A 109 -9.96 22.73 10.85
N LYS A 110 -10.72 21.85 10.17
CA LYS A 110 -11.56 22.16 9.00
C LYS A 110 -12.74 21.19 8.94
N PRO A 111 -13.88 21.56 8.32
CA PRO A 111 -15.01 20.66 8.12
C PRO A 111 -14.63 19.56 7.12
N PHE A 112 -14.12 18.44 7.64
CA PHE A 112 -13.79 17.27 6.84
C PHE A 112 -14.89 16.23 7.00
N SER A 113 -15.43 15.78 5.87
CA SER A 113 -16.25 14.58 5.82
C SER A 113 -15.30 13.37 5.85
N PHE A 114 -15.52 12.45 6.78
CA PHE A 114 -14.76 11.21 6.89
C PHE A 114 -15.72 10.03 6.77
N LYS A 115 -15.23 8.91 6.25
CA LYS A 115 -15.95 7.64 6.31
C LYS A 115 -15.40 6.87 7.49
N VAL A 116 -16.17 6.82 8.58
CA VAL A 116 -15.92 5.88 9.68
C VAL A 116 -16.41 4.51 9.20
N LYS A 117 -15.61 3.47 9.40
CA LYS A 117 -15.99 2.09 9.05
C LYS A 117 -17.07 1.58 9.99
#